data_AF-A0A923FZV1-F1
#
_entry.id   AF-A0A923FZV1-F1
#
_cell.length_a   1.000
_cell.length_b   1.000
_cell.length_c   1.000
_cell.angle_alpha   90.00
_cell.angle_beta   90.00
_cell.angle_gamma   90.00
#
_symmetry.space_group_name_H-M   'P 1'
#
loop_
_entity.id
_entity.type
_entity.pdbx_description
1 polymer ?
#
loop_
_entity_poly.entity_id
_entity_poly.type
_entity_poly.pdbx_seq_one_letter_code
_entity_poly.pdbx_strand_id
1 'polypeptide(L)'
;MASQRFSNLSPANANQDRSRANQSERQQSRINRQLEQSEQKLNQLLVTQQQYQLARSSVEDLLSTLDRPSQLARELEQQTSELIKARTRLRELSFETVLRAQLLQSEPASIDLALRLQRRPLPNDRRQELTELRARITSILDNHLRTWPNENEVADALQTIAARVINTAFDQQSSLATQSRVTFNAWTASTSHALVLATSRGGIAHFESVWGRLGESLQSLAPRLLEQALDTNDRQASLMRYSARLGDGGRMGVSVPLSYMTPGTNLAQQANQLIDQTLALQLHMTVAAVAEQTEVALVATGSTRDVRVRQALWDADLGAYRFNTEGPGLASIRWHPTTPPSSLPTIDPETGNAIAPPPIDEEVQTHFPGSISVPREPEIRSVLPTSEAQVDDYVITFPADSGLAPIYLILRNQL
;
A
#
# COMPACT_ATOMS: atom_id res chain seq x y z
N MET A 1 -43.23 80.64 -21.86
CA MET A 1 -42.43 80.24 -20.69
C MET A 1 -42.27 78.73 -20.70
N ALA A 2 -41.12 78.23 -21.19
CA ALA A 2 -40.70 76.84 -21.02
C ALA A 2 -39.20 76.76 -21.32
N SER A 3 -38.36 76.93 -20.30
CA SER A 3 -36.90 76.74 -20.41
C SER A 3 -36.55 75.29 -20.13
N GLN A 4 -36.12 74.56 -21.15
CA GLN A 4 -35.49 73.25 -21.04
C GLN A 4 -34.04 73.41 -20.55
N ARG A 5 -33.73 72.89 -19.36
CA ARG A 5 -32.35 72.67 -18.89
C ARG A 5 -31.89 71.29 -19.36
N PHE A 6 -30.97 71.25 -20.32
CA PHE A 6 -30.21 70.05 -20.64
C PHE A 6 -29.01 69.96 -19.69
N SER A 7 -29.00 68.94 -18.84
CA SER A 7 -27.89 68.61 -17.94
C SER A 7 -26.76 67.92 -18.72
N ASN A 8 -25.63 68.61 -18.91
CA ASN A 8 -24.40 68.03 -19.42
C ASN A 8 -23.76 67.11 -18.36
N LEU A 9 -24.04 65.80 -18.43
CA LEU A 9 -23.32 64.78 -17.67
C LEU A 9 -21.96 64.50 -18.35
N SER A 10 -20.87 64.78 -17.63
CA SER A 10 -19.50 64.61 -18.14
C SER A 10 -19.11 63.12 -18.26
N PRO A 11 -18.53 62.67 -19.39
CA PRO A 11 -18.14 61.27 -19.63
C PRO A 11 -17.06 60.74 -18.67
N ALA A 12 -16.36 61.62 -17.94
CA ALA A 12 -15.39 61.24 -16.91
C ALA A 12 -16.05 60.50 -15.71
N ASN A 13 -17.30 60.85 -15.35
CA ASN A 13 -18.01 60.23 -14.24
C ASN A 13 -18.44 58.79 -14.58
N ALA A 14 -18.80 58.52 -15.84
CA ALA A 14 -19.25 57.20 -16.28
C ALA A 14 -18.13 56.13 -16.21
N ASN A 15 -16.88 56.52 -16.49
CA ASN A 15 -15.74 55.61 -16.38
C ASN A 15 -15.36 55.32 -14.91
N GLN A 16 -15.52 56.31 -14.03
CA GLN A 16 -15.27 56.14 -12.59
C GLN A 16 -16.33 55.22 -11.96
N ASP A 17 -17.59 55.32 -12.37
CA ASP A 17 -18.67 54.47 -11.89
C ASP A 17 -18.55 53.02 -12.38
N ARG A 18 -18.14 52.80 -13.63
CA ARG A 18 -17.84 51.45 -14.16
C ARG A 18 -16.68 50.78 -13.43
N SER A 19 -15.60 51.51 -13.14
CA SER A 19 -14.45 50.98 -12.40
C SER A 19 -14.84 50.55 -10.98
N ARG A 20 -15.67 51.36 -10.29
CA ARG A 20 -16.20 51.03 -8.96
C ARG A 20 -17.14 49.82 -8.96
N ALA A 21 -17.99 49.69 -9.99
CA ALA A 21 -18.86 48.53 -10.15
C ALA A 21 -18.06 47.23 -10.34
N ASN A 22 -17.07 47.25 -11.25
CA ASN A 22 -16.21 46.09 -11.51
C ASN A 22 -15.37 45.70 -10.29
N GLN A 23 -14.89 46.67 -9.51
CA GLN A 23 -14.16 46.38 -8.28
C GLN A 23 -15.06 45.75 -7.21
N SER A 24 -16.30 46.23 -7.09
CA SER A 24 -17.31 45.67 -6.18
C SER A 24 -17.67 44.23 -6.54
N GLU A 25 -17.86 43.95 -7.83
CA GLU A 25 -18.17 42.62 -8.33
C GLU A 25 -17.01 41.64 -8.09
N ARG A 26 -15.77 42.03 -8.40
CA ARG A 26 -14.57 41.21 -8.10
C ARG A 26 -14.43 40.91 -6.62
N GLN A 27 -14.73 41.89 -5.76
CA GLN A 27 -14.67 41.70 -4.31
C GLN A 27 -15.76 40.73 -3.84
N GLN A 28 -16.99 40.87 -4.35
CA GLN A 28 -18.09 39.96 -4.04
C GLN A 28 -17.77 38.52 -4.47
N SER A 29 -17.25 38.33 -5.68
CA SER A 29 -16.88 36.99 -6.18
C SER A 29 -15.76 36.35 -5.36
N ARG A 30 -14.82 37.14 -4.83
CA ARG A 30 -13.78 36.63 -3.92
C ARG A 30 -14.37 36.16 -2.59
N ILE A 31 -15.30 36.94 -2.03
CA ILE A 31 -15.97 36.60 -0.77
C ILE A 31 -16.82 35.34 -0.93
N ASN A 32 -17.60 35.24 -2.02
CA ASN A 32 -18.42 34.06 -2.29
C ASN A 32 -17.53 32.81 -2.43
N ARG A 33 -16.42 32.91 -3.16
CA ARG A 33 -15.48 31.79 -3.31
C ARG A 33 -14.84 31.39 -1.99
N GLN A 34 -14.53 32.36 -1.12
CA GLN A 34 -14.00 32.09 0.21
C GLN A 34 -15.04 31.37 1.08
N LEU A 35 -16.29 31.83 1.07
CA LEU A 35 -17.40 31.20 1.78
C LEU A 35 -17.59 29.74 1.33
N GLU A 36 -17.69 29.50 0.02
CA GLU A 36 -17.80 28.15 -0.55
C GLU A 36 -16.62 27.25 -0.15
N GLN A 37 -15.39 27.78 -0.19
CA GLN A 37 -14.20 27.04 0.20
C GLN A 37 -14.19 26.68 1.69
N SER A 38 -14.53 27.62 2.57
CA SER A 38 -14.59 27.38 4.02
C SER A 38 -15.71 26.39 4.36
N GLU A 39 -16.88 26.47 3.70
CA GLU A 39 -17.97 25.49 3.82
C GLU A 39 -17.55 24.10 3.34
N GLN A 40 -16.87 24.01 2.20
CA GLN A 40 -16.38 22.74 1.69
C GLN A 40 -15.38 22.08 2.67
N LYS A 41 -14.44 22.84 3.21
CA LYS A 41 -13.48 22.35 4.23
C LYS A 41 -14.19 21.88 5.50
N LEU A 42 -15.19 22.64 5.96
CA LEU A 42 -16.01 22.26 7.11
C LEU A 42 -16.74 20.94 6.88
N ASN A 43 -17.42 20.81 5.73
CA ASN A 43 -18.14 19.60 5.37
C ASN A 43 -17.21 18.39 5.22
N GLN A 44 -16.01 18.58 4.65
CA GLN A 44 -14.99 17.53 4.59
C GLN A 44 -14.59 17.05 5.98
N LEU A 45 -14.31 17.95 6.93
CA LEU A 45 -13.99 17.57 8.31
C LEU A 45 -15.14 16.77 8.95
N LEU A 46 -16.38 17.21 8.80
CA LEU A 46 -17.55 16.53 9.38
C LEU A 46 -17.74 15.12 8.79
N VAL A 47 -17.59 14.97 7.48
CA VAL A 47 -17.67 13.65 6.81
C VAL A 47 -16.54 12.74 7.29
N THR A 48 -15.30 13.23 7.35
CA THR A 48 -14.17 12.43 7.85
C THR A 48 -14.36 12.03 9.31
N GLN A 49 -14.85 12.93 10.17
CA GLN A 49 -15.19 12.61 11.56
C GLN A 49 -16.25 11.52 11.67
N GLN A 50 -17.31 11.59 10.87
CA GLN A 50 -18.33 10.54 10.83
C GLN A 50 -17.75 9.20 10.38
N GLN A 51 -16.94 9.19 9.33
CA GLN A 51 -16.28 7.98 8.84
C GLN A 51 -15.33 7.39 9.88
N TYR A 52 -14.61 8.24 10.62
CA TYR A 52 -13.74 7.82 11.72
C TYR A 52 -14.53 7.10 12.82
N GLN A 53 -15.70 7.63 13.22
CA GLN A 53 -16.56 6.97 14.21
C GLN A 53 -17.06 5.60 13.72
N LEU A 54 -17.47 5.49 12.46
CA LEU A 54 -17.88 4.21 11.87
C LEU A 54 -16.73 3.20 11.82
N ALA A 55 -15.53 3.63 11.43
CA ALA A 55 -14.35 2.77 11.41
C ALA A 55 -13.96 2.30 12.81
N ARG A 56 -14.09 3.18 13.82
CA ARG A 56 -13.85 2.84 15.22
C ARG A 56 -14.84 1.77 15.70
N SER A 57 -16.14 1.96 15.50
CA SER A 57 -17.16 0.97 15.89
C SER A 57 -16.95 -0.37 15.18
N SER A 58 -16.56 -0.36 13.91
CA SER A 58 -16.22 -1.59 13.17
C SER A 58 -15.07 -2.36 13.82
N VAL A 59 -14.02 -1.68 14.29
CA VAL A 59 -12.93 -2.32 15.03
C VAL A 59 -13.42 -2.87 16.37
N GLU A 60 -14.21 -2.11 17.13
CA GLU A 60 -14.79 -2.55 18.41
C GLU A 60 -15.65 -3.82 18.25
N ASP A 61 -16.52 -3.85 17.23
CA ASP A 61 -17.38 -4.99 16.92
C ASP A 61 -16.57 -6.24 16.53
N LEU A 62 -15.55 -6.08 15.68
CA LEU A 62 -14.68 -7.18 15.25
C LEU A 62 -13.84 -7.73 16.41
N LEU A 63 -13.34 -6.86 17.30
CA LEU A 63 -12.64 -7.28 18.51
C LEU A 63 -13.55 -8.10 19.43
N SER A 64 -14.81 -7.69 19.61
CA SER A 64 -15.77 -8.43 20.43
C SER A 64 -16.13 -9.81 19.85
N THR A 65 -16.02 -9.94 18.53
CA THR A 65 -16.29 -11.20 17.82
C THR A 65 -15.11 -12.17 17.98
N LEU A 66 -13.88 -11.67 17.81
CA LEU A 66 -12.64 -12.46 17.93
C LEU A 66 -12.29 -12.88 19.36
N ASP A 67 -12.86 -12.24 20.38
CA ASP A 67 -12.75 -12.66 21.78
C ASP A 67 -13.44 -14.02 22.04
N ARG A 68 -14.28 -14.49 21.11
CA ARG A 68 -14.93 -15.80 21.19
C ARG A 68 -14.03 -16.87 20.55
N PRO A 69 -13.78 -18.02 21.21
CA PRO A 69 -12.95 -19.07 20.65
C PRO A 69 -13.61 -19.67 19.40
N SER A 70 -13.09 -19.30 18.23
CA SER A 70 -13.49 -19.91 16.96
C SER A 70 -12.88 -21.30 16.82
N GLN A 71 -13.69 -22.31 16.53
CA GLN A 71 -13.23 -23.69 16.30
C GLN A 71 -12.87 -23.97 14.83
N LEU A 72 -13.27 -23.06 13.91
CA LEU A 72 -13.04 -23.20 12.48
C LEU A 72 -11.94 -22.25 12.02
N ALA A 73 -10.87 -22.81 11.44
CA ALA A 73 -9.73 -22.03 10.95
C ALA A 73 -10.14 -20.95 9.92
N ARG A 74 -11.10 -21.25 9.04
CA ARG A 74 -11.59 -20.30 8.01
C ARG A 74 -12.37 -19.12 8.58
N GLU A 75 -13.09 -19.32 9.67
CA GLU A 75 -13.88 -18.24 10.29
C GLU A 75 -12.96 -17.27 11.05
N LEU A 76 -12.03 -17.82 11.84
CA LEU A 76 -10.99 -17.06 12.52
C LEU A 76 -10.16 -16.23 11.52
N GLU A 77 -9.89 -16.82 10.37
CA GLU A 77 -9.19 -16.22 9.25
C GLU A 77 -9.91 -15.01 8.66
N GLN A 78 -11.17 -15.18 8.27
CA GLN A 78 -11.98 -14.10 7.73
C GLN A 78 -12.10 -12.95 8.73
N GLN A 79 -12.38 -13.25 10.00
CA GLN A 79 -12.53 -12.25 11.06
C GLN A 79 -11.22 -11.49 11.32
N THR A 80 -10.08 -12.17 11.31
CA THR A 80 -8.77 -11.53 11.51
C THR A 80 -8.44 -10.58 10.36
N SER A 81 -8.75 -10.98 9.12
CA SER A 81 -8.56 -10.12 7.94
C SER A 81 -9.41 -8.86 8.00
N GLU A 82 -10.70 -9.00 8.31
CA GLU A 82 -11.61 -7.86 8.46
C GLU A 82 -11.15 -6.92 9.57
N LEU A 83 -10.67 -7.47 10.71
CA LEU A 83 -10.10 -6.65 11.79
C LEU A 83 -8.90 -5.83 11.31
N ILE A 84 -8.03 -6.42 10.50
CA ILE A 84 -6.86 -5.71 9.97
C ILE A 84 -7.29 -4.60 9.00
N LYS A 85 -8.22 -4.87 8.08
CA LYS A 85 -8.76 -3.84 7.16
C LYS A 85 -9.38 -2.68 7.94
N ALA A 86 -10.24 -2.97 8.91
CA ALA A 86 -10.87 -1.98 9.76
C ALA A 86 -9.85 -1.16 10.56
N ARG A 87 -8.84 -1.83 11.11
CA ARG A 87 -7.72 -1.20 11.84
C ARG A 87 -6.93 -0.23 10.96
N THR A 88 -6.54 -0.64 9.75
CA THR A 88 -5.81 0.22 8.80
C THR A 88 -6.65 1.43 8.43
N ARG A 89 -7.95 1.22 8.13
CA ARG A 89 -8.88 2.30 7.80
C ARG A 89 -9.05 3.31 8.94
N LEU A 90 -9.15 2.85 10.19
CA LEU A 90 -9.22 3.71 11.38
C LEU A 90 -7.97 4.59 11.50
N ARG A 91 -6.78 4.04 11.24
CA ARG A 91 -5.52 4.80 11.30
C ARG A 91 -5.44 5.89 10.23
N GLU A 92 -5.82 5.57 9.00
CA GLU A 92 -5.88 6.54 7.90
C GLU A 92 -6.83 7.70 8.22
N LEU A 93 -8.04 7.36 8.69
CA LEU A 93 -9.06 8.35 9.03
C LEU A 93 -8.67 9.20 10.25
N SER A 94 -7.93 8.63 11.20
CA SER A 94 -7.38 9.42 12.32
C SER A 94 -6.43 10.51 11.81
N PHE A 95 -5.47 10.12 10.95
CA PHE A 95 -4.55 11.07 10.33
C PHE A 95 -5.26 12.12 9.48
N GLU A 96 -6.23 11.70 8.65
CA GLU A 96 -6.99 12.63 7.82
C GLU A 96 -7.80 13.62 8.67
N THR A 97 -8.42 13.17 9.77
CA THR A 97 -9.20 14.04 10.65
C THR A 97 -8.32 15.16 11.24
N VAL A 98 -7.12 14.82 11.73
CA VAL A 98 -6.15 15.81 12.24
C VAL A 98 -5.76 16.81 11.16
N LEU A 99 -5.42 16.32 9.96
CA LEU A 99 -5.01 17.17 8.85
C LEU A 99 -6.13 18.14 8.45
N ARG A 100 -7.37 17.65 8.33
CA ARG A 100 -8.55 18.46 7.97
C ARG A 100 -8.85 19.51 9.04
N ALA A 101 -8.77 19.14 10.32
CA ALA A 101 -8.95 20.08 11.42
C ALA A 101 -7.88 21.18 11.38
N GLN A 102 -6.61 20.82 11.17
CA GLN A 102 -5.51 21.78 11.05
C GLN A 102 -5.70 22.75 9.88
N LEU A 103 -6.14 22.26 8.72
CA LEU A 103 -6.46 23.13 7.57
C LEU A 103 -7.58 24.11 7.90
N LEU A 104 -8.59 23.68 8.65
CA LEU A 104 -9.75 24.48 9.03
C LEU A 104 -9.43 25.53 10.11
N GLN A 105 -8.41 25.32 10.96
CA GLN A 105 -8.01 26.26 12.03
C GLN A 105 -7.71 27.68 11.54
N SER A 106 -7.24 27.83 10.30
CA SER A 106 -6.92 29.14 9.72
C SER A 106 -8.15 29.92 9.20
N GLU A 107 -9.29 29.26 9.03
CA GLU A 107 -10.48 29.85 8.37
C GLU A 107 -11.18 30.95 9.18
N PRO A 108 -11.35 30.86 10.52
CA PRO A 108 -11.96 31.94 11.29
C PRO A 108 -11.22 33.28 11.14
N ALA A 109 -9.88 33.24 11.12
CA ALA A 109 -9.04 34.41 10.91
C ALA A 109 -9.12 34.94 9.47
N SER A 110 -9.25 34.05 8.49
CA SER A 110 -9.45 34.42 7.08
C SER A 110 -10.76 35.17 6.90
N ILE A 111 -11.84 34.71 7.55
CA ILE A 111 -13.16 35.35 7.53
C ILE A 111 -13.13 36.70 8.27
N ASP A 112 -12.49 36.78 9.44
CA ASP A 112 -12.34 38.04 10.18
C ASP A 112 -11.59 39.10 9.36
N LEU A 113 -10.52 38.69 8.68
CA LEU A 113 -9.78 39.57 7.78
C LEU A 113 -10.64 40.03 6.60
N ALA A 114 -11.40 39.10 6.00
CA ALA A 114 -12.32 39.40 4.90
C ALA A 114 -13.44 40.36 5.31
N LEU A 115 -13.91 40.32 6.56
CA LEU A 115 -14.89 41.26 7.12
C LEU A 115 -14.27 42.63 7.43
N ARG A 116 -13.02 42.69 7.89
CA ARG A 116 -12.32 43.95 8.25
C ARG A 116 -11.80 44.74 7.07
N LEU A 117 -11.26 44.07 6.04
CA LEU A 117 -10.58 44.72 4.91
C LEU A 117 -11.54 45.30 3.86
N GLN A 118 -12.84 45.30 4.10
CA GLN A 118 -13.81 45.74 3.10
C GLN A 118 -13.91 47.25 3.03
N ARG A 119 -13.64 47.79 1.83
CA ARG A 119 -13.79 49.23 1.55
C ARG A 119 -15.25 49.67 1.42
N ARG A 120 -16.17 48.74 1.14
CA ARG A 120 -17.62 48.95 1.11
C ARG A 120 -18.28 47.97 2.09
N PRO A 121 -19.32 48.37 2.82
CA PRO A 121 -20.07 47.46 3.67
C PRO A 121 -20.72 46.37 2.80
N LEU A 122 -20.49 45.11 3.15
CA LEU A 122 -21.26 43.97 2.63
C LEU A 122 -22.77 44.17 2.89
N PRO A 123 -23.65 43.61 2.03
CA PRO A 123 -25.05 43.42 2.38
C PRO A 123 -25.19 42.70 3.73
N ASN A 124 -26.18 43.11 4.53
CA ASN A 124 -26.37 42.57 5.88
C ASN A 124 -26.47 41.04 5.88
N ASP A 125 -27.20 40.46 4.93
CA ASP A 125 -27.38 39.01 4.79
C ASP A 125 -26.04 38.27 4.63
N ARG A 126 -25.15 38.78 3.78
CA ARG A 126 -23.82 38.17 3.55
C ARG A 126 -22.89 38.33 4.75
N ARG A 127 -22.99 39.45 5.45
CA ARG A 127 -22.24 39.65 6.70
C ARG A 127 -22.71 38.67 7.77
N GLN A 128 -24.02 38.42 7.83
CA GLN A 128 -24.62 37.44 8.73
C GLN A 128 -24.15 36.03 8.39
N GLU A 129 -24.24 35.60 7.12
CA GLU A 129 -23.76 34.28 6.67
C GLU A 129 -22.30 34.01 7.04
N LEU A 130 -21.40 34.96 6.79
CA LEU A 130 -19.98 34.81 7.16
C LEU A 130 -19.78 34.73 8.68
N THR A 131 -20.58 35.47 9.44
CA THR A 131 -20.51 35.47 10.91
C THR A 131 -21.02 34.14 11.47
N GLU A 132 -22.11 33.61 10.91
CA GLU A 132 -22.66 32.29 11.26
C GLU A 132 -21.71 31.16 10.89
N LEU A 133 -21.13 31.19 9.68
CA LEU A 133 -20.14 30.22 9.23
C LEU A 133 -18.90 30.24 10.13
N ARG A 134 -18.38 31.42 10.47
CA ARG A 134 -17.27 31.57 11.42
C ARG A 134 -17.62 30.97 12.78
N ALA A 135 -18.77 31.32 13.35
CA ALA A 135 -19.21 30.78 14.64
C ALA A 135 -19.32 29.25 14.61
N ARG A 136 -19.85 28.70 13.51
CA ARG A 136 -19.97 27.26 13.30
C ARG A 136 -18.61 26.57 13.18
N ILE A 137 -17.67 27.13 12.41
CA ILE A 137 -16.30 26.62 12.30
C ILE A 137 -15.62 26.63 13.66
N THR A 138 -15.68 27.75 14.38
CA THR A 138 -15.08 27.88 15.72
C THR A 138 -15.68 26.86 16.68
N SER A 139 -17.02 26.74 16.72
CA SER A 139 -17.68 25.75 17.59
C SER A 139 -17.26 24.32 17.28
N ILE A 140 -17.11 23.95 16.01
CA ILE A 140 -16.70 22.59 15.59
C ILE A 140 -15.23 22.34 15.93
N LEU A 141 -14.35 23.32 15.71
CA LEU A 141 -12.94 23.24 16.08
C LEU A 141 -12.75 23.16 17.59
N ASP A 142 -13.47 23.96 18.37
CA ASP A 142 -13.40 23.93 19.83
C ASP A 142 -13.89 22.60 20.39
N ASN A 143 -14.98 22.06 19.82
CA ASN A 143 -15.45 20.72 20.16
C ASN A 143 -14.40 19.66 19.82
N HIS A 144 -13.85 19.70 18.60
CA HIS A 144 -12.82 18.77 18.17
C HIS A 144 -11.57 18.86 19.06
N LEU A 145 -11.03 20.05 19.34
CA LEU A 145 -9.86 20.21 20.21
C LEU A 145 -10.11 19.70 21.63
N ARG A 146 -11.37 19.74 22.10
CA ARG A 146 -11.76 19.22 23.41
C ARG A 146 -11.88 17.69 23.42
N THR A 147 -12.48 17.08 22.39
CA THR A 147 -12.76 15.63 22.39
C THR A 147 -11.65 14.80 21.77
N TRP A 148 -10.92 15.36 20.81
CA TRP A 148 -9.93 14.64 20.00
C TRP A 148 -8.81 13.98 20.80
N PRO A 149 -8.20 14.60 21.84
CA PRO A 149 -7.17 13.92 22.62
C PRO A 149 -7.65 12.59 23.20
N ASN A 150 -8.86 12.56 23.75
CA ASN A 150 -9.46 11.36 24.32
C ASN A 150 -9.85 10.37 23.22
N GLU A 151 -10.44 10.85 22.12
CA GLU A 151 -10.79 9.98 20.97
C GLU A 151 -9.55 9.31 20.38
N ASN A 152 -8.45 10.05 20.23
CA ASN A 152 -7.19 9.53 19.73
C ASN A 152 -6.56 8.53 20.69
N GLU A 153 -6.57 8.81 22.00
CA GLU A 153 -6.09 7.85 23.01
C GLU A 153 -6.87 6.53 22.97
N VAL A 154 -8.20 6.60 22.84
CA VAL A 154 -9.04 5.39 22.71
C VAL A 154 -8.72 4.65 21.41
N ALA A 155 -8.54 5.36 20.29
CA ALA A 155 -8.14 4.73 19.04
C ALA A 155 -6.76 4.06 19.15
N ASP A 156 -5.77 4.70 19.79
CA ASP A 156 -4.45 4.11 20.01
C ASP A 156 -4.50 2.87 20.91
N ALA A 157 -5.36 2.89 21.93
CA ALA A 157 -5.64 1.71 22.75
C ALA A 157 -6.27 0.57 21.93
N LEU A 158 -7.28 0.88 21.10
CA LEU A 158 -7.91 -0.10 20.20
C LEU A 158 -6.91 -0.67 19.20
N GLN A 159 -6.01 0.14 18.64
CA GLN A 159 -4.95 -0.31 17.74
C GLN A 159 -4.00 -1.30 18.44
N THR A 160 -3.69 -1.04 19.71
CA THR A 160 -2.83 -1.90 20.53
C THR A 160 -3.53 -3.22 20.86
N ILE A 161 -4.81 -3.18 21.25
CA ILE A 161 -5.62 -4.37 21.53
C ILE A 161 -5.77 -5.21 20.25
N ALA A 162 -6.10 -4.57 19.12
CA ALA A 162 -6.21 -5.24 17.83
C ALA A 162 -4.90 -5.91 17.42
N ALA A 163 -3.76 -5.25 17.58
CA ALA A 163 -2.46 -5.88 17.32
C ALA A 163 -2.25 -7.16 18.15
N ARG A 164 -2.62 -7.14 19.43
CA ARG A 164 -2.54 -8.32 20.30
C ARG A 164 -3.49 -9.43 19.84
N VAL A 165 -4.76 -9.11 19.58
CA VAL A 165 -5.77 -10.08 19.13
C VAL A 165 -5.38 -10.72 17.80
N ILE A 166 -4.88 -9.91 16.84
CA ILE A 166 -4.34 -10.41 15.57
C ILE A 166 -3.21 -11.41 15.84
N ASN A 167 -2.25 -11.08 16.72
CA ASN A 167 -1.16 -11.98 17.05
C ASN A 167 -1.65 -13.28 17.71
N THR A 168 -2.64 -13.22 18.59
CA THR A 168 -3.23 -14.41 19.22
C THR A 168 -3.99 -15.27 18.20
N ALA A 169 -4.77 -14.65 17.31
CA ALA A 169 -5.45 -15.34 16.24
C ALA A 169 -4.45 -16.03 15.30
N PHE A 170 -3.34 -15.37 15.01
CA PHE A 170 -2.23 -15.93 14.23
C PHE A 170 -1.57 -17.13 14.93
N ASP A 171 -1.36 -17.07 16.24
CA ASP A 171 -0.82 -18.21 17.00
C ASP A 171 -1.80 -19.40 16.97
N GLN A 172 -3.10 -19.15 17.10
CA GLN A 172 -4.14 -20.18 17.06
C GLN A 172 -4.27 -20.80 15.67
N GLN A 173 -4.32 -19.99 14.62
CA GLN A 173 -4.34 -20.46 13.23
C GLN A 173 -3.09 -21.30 12.89
N SER A 174 -1.90 -20.89 13.36
CA SER A 174 -0.67 -21.68 13.23
C SER A 174 -0.79 -23.04 13.91
N SER A 175 -1.40 -23.12 15.09
CA SER A 175 -1.62 -24.39 15.81
C SER A 175 -2.65 -25.30 15.12
N LEU A 176 -3.61 -24.72 14.39
CA LEU A 176 -4.63 -25.43 13.61
C LEU A 176 -4.11 -25.87 12.24
N ALA A 177 -2.97 -25.35 11.78
CA ALA A 177 -2.35 -25.75 10.53
C ALA A 177 -1.61 -27.10 10.71
N THR A 178 -2.28 -28.22 10.39
CA THR A 178 -1.62 -29.52 10.22
C THR A 178 -0.57 -29.47 9.11
N GLN A 179 0.57 -30.17 9.28
CA GLN A 179 1.70 -30.34 8.34
C GLN A 179 1.31 -30.93 6.97
N SER A 180 0.45 -30.21 6.24
CA SER A 180 0.04 -30.50 4.88
C SER A 180 0.89 -29.68 3.93
N ARG A 181 1.09 -30.17 2.70
CA ARG A 181 1.80 -29.45 1.65
C ARG A 181 1.16 -28.07 1.48
N VAL A 182 1.92 -27.01 1.80
CA VAL A 182 1.45 -25.63 1.67
C VAL A 182 1.30 -25.33 0.18
N THR A 183 0.15 -24.81 -0.23
CA THR A 183 -0.02 -24.31 -1.60
C THR A 183 0.21 -22.80 -1.59
N PHE A 184 0.86 -22.25 -2.59
CA PHE A 184 1.00 -20.82 -2.86
C PHE A 184 0.26 -20.53 -4.15
N ASN A 185 -0.60 -19.52 -4.14
CA ASN A 185 -1.17 -18.98 -5.37
C ASN A 185 -0.33 -17.77 -5.76
N ALA A 186 0.03 -17.69 -7.03
CA ALA A 186 0.79 -16.63 -7.66
C ALA A 186 0.12 -16.26 -8.98
N TRP A 187 0.58 -15.19 -9.61
CA TRP A 187 0.13 -14.78 -10.94
C TRP A 187 1.29 -14.79 -11.92
N THR A 188 0.98 -15.00 -13.19
CA THR A 188 1.96 -14.85 -14.27
C THR A 188 2.60 -13.46 -14.29
N ALA A 189 1.98 -12.43 -13.72
CA ALA A 189 2.61 -11.12 -13.52
C ALA A 189 3.94 -11.17 -12.73
N SER A 190 4.22 -12.24 -11.97
CA SER A 190 5.52 -12.45 -11.32
C SER A 190 6.69 -12.59 -12.30
N THR A 191 6.41 -12.89 -13.57
CA THR A 191 7.44 -12.94 -14.61
C THR A 191 7.92 -11.56 -15.05
N SER A 192 7.18 -10.52 -14.68
CA SER A 192 7.48 -9.12 -15.02
C SER A 192 7.64 -8.21 -13.79
N HIS A 193 7.18 -8.65 -12.61
CA HIS A 193 7.19 -7.87 -11.39
C HIS A 193 7.66 -8.70 -10.20
N ALA A 194 8.31 -8.04 -9.23
CA ALA A 194 8.65 -8.67 -7.96
C ALA A 194 7.39 -8.82 -7.10
N LEU A 195 7.06 -10.04 -6.69
CA LEU A 195 5.88 -10.36 -5.88
C LEU A 195 6.28 -11.01 -4.55
N VAL A 196 5.51 -10.69 -3.51
CA VAL A 196 5.51 -11.46 -2.25
C VAL A 196 4.49 -12.58 -2.38
N LEU A 197 4.91 -13.80 -2.08
CA LEU A 197 4.07 -14.99 -2.08
C LEU A 197 3.63 -15.31 -0.66
N ALA A 198 2.31 -15.35 -0.45
CA ALA A 198 1.69 -15.91 0.73
C ALA A 198 1.02 -17.24 0.37
N THR A 199 0.75 -18.06 1.39
CA THR A 199 0.09 -19.35 1.20
C THR A 199 -1.31 -19.16 0.58
N SER A 200 -1.91 -20.25 0.11
CA SER A 200 -3.17 -20.31 -0.65
C SER A 200 -4.40 -19.86 0.14
N ARG A 201 -4.20 -19.35 1.35
CA ARG A 201 -5.20 -18.73 2.21
C ARG A 201 -4.80 -17.26 2.28
N GLY A 202 -5.08 -16.55 1.19
CA GLY A 202 -4.92 -15.12 0.99
C GLY A 202 -3.59 -14.43 1.24
N GLY A 203 -3.47 -13.34 0.50
CA GLY A 203 -2.85 -12.14 1.03
C GLY A 203 -1.81 -11.54 0.13
N ILE A 204 -2.25 -11.25 -1.09
CA ILE A 204 -1.34 -10.77 -2.10
C ILE A 204 -1.76 -9.43 -2.73
N ALA A 205 -3.05 -9.11 -2.84
CA ALA A 205 -3.45 -7.77 -3.28
C ALA A 205 -3.08 -6.66 -2.29
N HIS A 206 -3.00 -6.95 -1.00
CA HIS A 206 -2.67 -5.91 -0.03
C HIS A 206 -1.23 -5.37 -0.18
N PHE A 207 -0.32 -6.12 -0.83
CA PHE A 207 1.07 -5.71 -1.04
C PHE A 207 1.37 -5.15 -2.42
N GLU A 208 0.34 -4.95 -3.23
CA GLU A 208 0.43 -4.25 -4.51
C GLU A 208 1.24 -2.96 -4.45
N SER A 209 0.93 -2.12 -3.47
CA SER A 209 1.62 -0.85 -3.24
C SER A 209 3.12 -1.00 -2.94
N VAL A 210 3.55 -2.20 -2.54
CA VAL A 210 4.92 -2.54 -2.17
C VAL A 210 5.69 -3.15 -3.35
N TRP A 211 5.01 -3.79 -4.30
CA TRP A 211 5.66 -4.50 -5.42
C TRP A 211 6.45 -3.60 -6.35
N GLY A 212 5.89 -2.45 -6.73
CA GLY A 212 6.60 -1.46 -7.55
C GLY A 212 7.89 -1.02 -6.88
N ARG A 213 7.81 -0.68 -5.58
CA ARG A 213 8.99 -0.29 -4.79
C ARG A 213 10.00 -1.42 -4.64
N LEU A 214 9.56 -2.66 -4.42
CA LEU A 214 10.44 -3.81 -4.34
C LEU A 214 11.21 -4.01 -5.66
N GLY A 215 10.53 -3.89 -6.80
CA GLY A 215 11.15 -3.92 -8.12
C GLY A 215 12.17 -2.82 -8.34
N GLU A 216 11.82 -1.57 -8.01
CA GLU A 216 12.72 -0.40 -8.08
C GLU A 216 13.95 -0.57 -7.16
N SER A 217 13.75 -1.06 -5.93
CA SER A 217 14.83 -1.35 -5.00
C SER A 217 15.76 -2.43 -5.54
N LEU A 218 15.22 -3.53 -6.08
CA LEU A 218 16.02 -4.60 -6.68
C LEU A 218 16.86 -4.10 -7.85
N GLN A 219 16.24 -3.40 -8.80
CA GLN A 219 16.93 -2.91 -10.00
C GLN A 219 18.02 -1.88 -9.67
N SER A 220 17.80 -1.03 -8.66
CA SER A 220 18.80 -0.05 -8.23
C SER A 220 19.92 -0.65 -7.39
N LEU A 221 19.63 -1.67 -6.58
CA LEU A 221 20.61 -2.31 -5.69
C LEU A 221 21.50 -3.33 -6.39
N ALA A 222 20.93 -4.17 -7.26
CA ALA A 222 21.64 -5.26 -7.91
C ALA A 222 23.01 -4.85 -8.51
N PRO A 223 23.10 -3.80 -9.35
CA PRO A 223 24.40 -3.39 -9.91
C PRO A 223 25.37 -2.87 -8.84
N ARG A 224 24.87 -2.14 -7.84
CA ARG A 224 25.70 -1.58 -6.75
C ARG A 224 26.27 -2.66 -5.84
N LEU A 225 25.47 -3.70 -5.56
CA LEU A 225 25.91 -4.84 -4.76
C LEU A 225 26.97 -5.65 -5.50
N LEU A 226 26.75 -5.93 -6.79
CA LEU A 226 27.72 -6.63 -7.63
C LEU A 226 29.06 -5.88 -7.72
N GLU A 227 29.03 -4.55 -7.88
CA GLU A 227 30.24 -3.72 -7.90
C GLU A 227 31.01 -3.77 -6.57
N GLN A 228 30.29 -3.87 -5.44
CA GLN A 228 30.90 -3.86 -4.10
C GLN A 228 31.32 -5.23 -3.58
N ALA A 229 30.87 -6.32 -4.20
CA ALA A 229 31.13 -7.69 -3.78
C ALA A 229 32.44 -8.30 -4.33
N LEU A 230 33.30 -7.48 -4.95
CA LEU A 230 34.55 -7.93 -5.58
C LEU A 230 35.49 -8.67 -4.60
N ASP A 231 36.06 -9.78 -5.09
CA ASP A 231 37.14 -10.59 -4.50
C ASP A 231 37.02 -10.91 -3.00
N THR A 232 35.96 -11.64 -2.59
CA THR A 232 35.73 -12.30 -1.27
C THR A 232 34.89 -11.55 -0.24
N ASN A 233 34.34 -10.40 -0.60
CA ASN A 233 33.60 -9.56 0.33
C ASN A 233 32.10 -9.63 0.08
N ASP A 234 31.44 -10.65 0.60
CA ASP A 234 29.99 -10.78 0.44
C ASP A 234 29.26 -9.54 0.98
N ARG A 235 28.35 -9.01 0.19
CA ARG A 235 27.54 -7.82 0.50
C ARG A 235 26.07 -8.19 0.48
N GLN A 236 25.32 -7.56 1.37
CA GLN A 236 23.88 -7.70 1.41
C GLN A 236 23.19 -6.36 1.60
N ALA A 237 21.95 -6.28 1.12
CA ALA A 237 21.05 -5.17 1.39
C ALA A 237 19.65 -5.68 1.73
N SER A 238 18.99 -5.03 2.69
CA SER A 238 17.63 -5.36 3.09
C SER A 238 16.63 -4.99 2.00
N LEU A 239 15.96 -5.96 1.39
CA LEU A 239 14.95 -5.70 0.37
C LEU A 239 13.60 -5.42 0.98
N MET A 240 13.19 -6.27 1.91
CA MET A 240 11.92 -6.11 2.60
C MET A 240 11.98 -6.73 3.99
N ARG A 241 11.13 -6.23 4.87
CA ARG A 241 10.83 -6.86 6.16
C ARG A 241 9.35 -7.10 6.25
N TYR A 242 8.98 -8.25 6.79
CA TYR A 242 7.61 -8.64 6.99
C TYR A 242 7.40 -9.23 8.38
N SER A 243 6.16 -9.25 8.88
CA SER A 243 5.85 -9.86 10.17
C SER A 243 6.30 -11.33 10.22
N ALA A 244 7.08 -11.73 11.23
CA ALA A 244 7.54 -13.11 11.36
C ALA A 244 6.40 -14.12 11.55
N ARG A 245 5.22 -13.63 11.97
CA ARG A 245 3.98 -14.36 12.12
C ARG A 245 2.98 -13.85 11.09
N LEU A 246 2.77 -14.64 10.06
CA LEU A 246 1.59 -14.55 9.20
C LEU A 246 0.56 -15.48 9.81
N GLY A 247 -0.71 -15.14 9.74
CA GLY A 247 -1.72 -15.81 10.54
C GLY A 247 -1.78 -17.30 10.52
N ASP A 248 -1.44 -17.95 9.44
CA ASP A 248 -1.51 -19.40 9.33
C ASP A 248 -0.24 -20.15 9.76
N GLY A 249 0.77 -19.47 10.31
CA GLY A 249 2.10 -20.06 10.51
C GLY A 249 2.77 -20.43 9.18
N GLY A 250 2.26 -19.84 8.10
CA GLY A 250 2.60 -20.16 6.71
C GLY A 250 4.00 -19.71 6.34
N ARG A 251 4.52 -20.37 5.31
CA ARG A 251 5.76 -19.97 4.65
C ARG A 251 5.46 -18.75 3.78
N MET A 252 6.35 -17.76 3.79
CA MET A 252 6.36 -16.74 2.73
C MET A 252 7.38 -17.08 1.69
N GLY A 253 7.09 -16.64 0.47
CA GLY A 253 8.04 -16.58 -0.61
C GLY A 253 8.22 -15.18 -1.16
N VAL A 254 9.27 -15.01 -1.93
CA VAL A 254 9.41 -13.86 -2.83
C VAL A 254 9.70 -14.42 -4.21
N SER A 255 9.00 -13.91 -5.21
CA SER A 255 9.25 -14.21 -6.61
C SER A 255 9.70 -12.93 -7.29
N VAL A 256 10.78 -13.01 -8.06
CA VAL A 256 11.29 -11.88 -8.84
C VAL A 256 11.61 -12.33 -10.27
N PRO A 257 11.46 -11.48 -11.29
CA PRO A 257 11.95 -11.77 -12.62
C PRO A 257 13.44 -12.14 -12.59
N LEU A 258 13.83 -13.21 -13.28
CA LEU A 258 15.23 -13.65 -13.29
C LEU A 258 16.17 -12.57 -13.85
N SER A 259 15.66 -11.72 -14.74
CA SER A 259 16.37 -10.57 -15.29
C SER A 259 16.85 -9.56 -14.22
N TYR A 260 16.23 -9.53 -13.04
CA TYR A 260 16.64 -8.65 -11.94
C TYR A 260 17.85 -9.19 -11.17
N MET A 261 18.13 -10.49 -11.29
CA MET A 261 19.22 -11.15 -10.55
C MET A 261 20.58 -11.00 -11.22
N THR A 262 20.66 -10.61 -12.49
CA THR A 262 21.94 -10.22 -13.12
C THR A 262 21.68 -9.29 -14.28
N PRO A 263 21.52 -7.98 -14.01
CA PRO A 263 21.23 -7.00 -15.05
C PRO A 263 22.26 -7.08 -16.20
N GLY A 264 21.78 -7.18 -17.44
CA GLY A 264 22.64 -7.22 -18.63
C GLY A 264 23.13 -8.61 -19.07
N THR A 265 22.84 -9.68 -18.32
CA THR A 265 23.14 -11.06 -18.74
C THR A 265 21.87 -11.77 -19.20
N ASN A 266 21.94 -12.55 -20.30
CA ASN A 266 20.82 -13.35 -20.77
C ASN A 266 20.66 -14.65 -19.96
N LEU A 267 20.35 -14.51 -18.67
CA LEU A 267 20.10 -15.65 -17.78
C LEU A 267 18.87 -16.46 -18.19
N ALA A 268 17.89 -15.83 -18.85
CA ALA A 268 16.67 -16.52 -19.28
C ALA A 268 16.98 -17.65 -20.27
N GLN A 269 17.85 -17.40 -21.25
CA GLN A 269 18.28 -18.42 -22.20
C GLN A 269 19.08 -19.54 -21.50
N GLN A 270 19.97 -19.19 -20.57
CA GLN A 270 20.75 -20.18 -19.82
C GLN A 270 19.85 -21.07 -18.94
N ALA A 271 18.90 -20.47 -18.21
CA ALA A 271 17.94 -21.20 -17.39
C ALA A 271 17.14 -22.22 -18.21
N ASN A 272 16.66 -21.82 -19.40
CA ASN A 272 15.90 -22.72 -20.28
C ASN A 272 16.74 -23.92 -20.80
N GLN A 273 18.08 -23.81 -20.82
CA GLN A 273 18.98 -24.90 -21.22
C GLN A 273 19.36 -25.82 -20.04
N LEU A 274 19.17 -25.35 -18.81
CA LEU A 274 19.60 -26.00 -17.58
C LEU A 274 18.43 -26.57 -16.78
N ILE A 275 17.29 -26.85 -17.42
CA ILE A 275 16.15 -27.49 -16.76
C ILE A 275 16.62 -28.78 -16.05
N ASP A 276 16.18 -28.94 -14.80
CA ASP A 276 16.56 -30.02 -13.87
C ASP A 276 18.03 -30.02 -13.41
N GLN A 277 18.79 -28.96 -13.73
CA GLN A 277 20.17 -28.74 -13.28
C GLN A 277 20.27 -27.54 -12.31
N THR A 278 21.46 -26.95 -12.20
CA THR A 278 21.71 -25.74 -11.41
C THR A 278 22.19 -24.60 -12.31
N LEU A 279 21.84 -23.37 -11.95
CA LEU A 279 22.33 -22.13 -12.55
C LEU A 279 23.18 -21.38 -11.53
N ALA A 280 24.41 -21.06 -11.91
CA ALA A 280 25.34 -20.30 -11.09
C ALA A 280 24.96 -18.81 -11.06
N LEU A 281 24.62 -18.27 -9.89
CA LEU A 281 24.22 -16.88 -9.70
C LEU A 281 25.14 -16.15 -8.72
N GLN A 282 25.52 -14.92 -9.04
CA GLN A 282 26.28 -14.04 -8.11
C GLN A 282 25.35 -13.29 -7.15
N LEU A 283 24.12 -13.01 -7.58
CA LEU A 283 23.07 -12.48 -6.72
C LEU A 283 22.09 -13.59 -6.36
N HIS A 284 21.72 -13.65 -5.10
CA HIS A 284 20.66 -14.52 -4.60
C HIS A 284 19.94 -13.82 -3.44
N MET A 285 18.75 -14.28 -3.08
CA MET A 285 18.07 -13.77 -1.90
C MET A 285 18.32 -14.69 -0.71
N THR A 286 18.26 -14.11 0.48
CA THR A 286 18.24 -14.86 1.74
C THR A 286 17.12 -14.37 2.63
N VAL A 287 16.75 -15.19 3.61
CA VAL A 287 15.71 -14.89 4.59
C VAL A 287 16.27 -15.08 5.99
N ALA A 288 16.16 -14.05 6.83
CA ALA A 288 16.64 -14.09 8.21
C ALA A 288 15.56 -13.59 9.18
N ALA A 289 15.46 -14.21 10.35
CA ALA A 289 14.63 -13.69 11.44
C ALA A 289 15.33 -12.49 12.10
N VAL A 290 14.63 -11.36 12.23
CA VAL A 290 15.11 -10.13 12.87
C VAL A 290 14.03 -9.64 13.83
N ALA A 291 14.21 -9.93 15.12
CA ALA A 291 13.21 -9.69 16.17
C ALA A 291 11.84 -10.32 15.80
N GLU A 292 10.77 -9.53 15.78
CA GLU A 292 9.40 -9.97 15.41
C GLU A 292 9.14 -9.92 13.89
N GLN A 293 10.17 -9.65 13.10
CA GLN A 293 10.10 -9.56 11.65
C GLN A 293 10.98 -10.62 11.00
N THR A 294 10.68 -10.90 9.75
CA THR A 294 11.55 -11.63 8.85
C THR A 294 12.05 -10.67 7.79
N GLU A 295 13.36 -10.62 7.62
CA GLU A 295 14.05 -9.82 6.62
C GLU A 295 14.36 -10.70 5.40
N VAL A 296 14.00 -10.21 4.22
CA VAL A 296 14.54 -10.71 2.95
C VAL A 296 15.64 -9.76 2.53
N ALA A 297 16.82 -10.30 2.29
CA ALA A 297 17.97 -9.55 1.82
C ALA A 297 18.40 -10.04 0.44
N LEU A 298 18.85 -9.12 -0.40
CA LEU A 298 19.60 -9.43 -1.62
C LEU A 298 21.06 -9.57 -1.22
N VAL A 299 21.69 -10.67 -1.61
CA VAL A 299 23.08 -10.98 -1.31
C VAL A 299 23.84 -11.06 -2.62
N ALA A 300 24.94 -10.31 -2.72
CA ALA A 300 25.97 -10.48 -3.73
C ALA A 300 27.15 -11.20 -3.11
N THR A 301 27.50 -12.34 -3.67
CA THR A 301 28.67 -13.12 -3.24
C THR A 301 29.84 -12.89 -4.17
N GLY A 302 31.05 -12.89 -3.60
CA GLY A 302 32.29 -12.81 -4.39
C GLY A 302 32.55 -14.04 -5.28
N SER A 303 31.78 -15.11 -5.07
CA SER A 303 31.73 -16.33 -5.90
C SER A 303 30.28 -16.64 -6.30
N THR A 304 30.07 -17.47 -7.31
CA THR A 304 28.71 -17.88 -7.70
C THR A 304 28.12 -18.93 -6.75
N ARG A 305 26.83 -18.82 -6.46
CA ARG A 305 26.02 -19.84 -5.78
C ARG A 305 25.17 -20.60 -6.80
N ASP A 306 25.15 -21.92 -6.68
CA ASP A 306 24.33 -22.78 -7.53
C ASP A 306 22.87 -22.80 -7.07
N VAL A 307 21.95 -22.48 -7.98
CA VAL A 307 20.51 -22.45 -7.72
C VAL A 307 19.78 -23.45 -8.63
N ARG A 308 18.90 -24.27 -8.07
CA ARG A 308 18.17 -25.31 -8.81
C ARG A 308 17.25 -24.70 -9.87
N VAL A 309 17.35 -25.18 -11.10
CA VAL A 309 16.45 -24.78 -12.19
C VAL A 309 15.38 -25.86 -12.37
N ARG A 310 14.12 -25.45 -12.36
CA ARG A 310 12.97 -26.35 -12.55
C ARG A 310 11.97 -25.75 -13.52
N GLN A 311 11.18 -26.60 -14.15
CA GLN A 311 10.11 -26.17 -15.04
C GLN A 311 8.75 -26.30 -14.36
N ALA A 312 7.93 -25.25 -14.42
CA ALA A 312 6.53 -25.32 -14.05
C ALA A 312 5.73 -26.01 -15.16
N LEU A 313 4.73 -26.81 -14.78
CA LEU A 313 3.91 -27.58 -15.71
C LEU A 313 2.50 -27.00 -15.78
N TRP A 314 1.93 -26.89 -16.97
CA TRP A 314 0.52 -26.49 -17.12
C TRP A 314 -0.40 -27.58 -16.56
N ASP A 315 -1.30 -27.19 -15.66
CA ASP A 315 -2.34 -28.03 -15.08
C ASP A 315 -3.70 -27.55 -15.61
N ALA A 316 -4.25 -28.29 -16.57
CA ALA A 316 -5.47 -27.90 -17.27
C ALA A 316 -6.71 -27.92 -16.37
N ASP A 317 -6.74 -28.79 -15.35
CA ASP A 317 -7.84 -28.88 -14.39
C ASP A 317 -7.88 -27.67 -13.47
N LEU A 318 -6.70 -27.13 -13.15
CA LEU A 318 -6.55 -25.93 -12.30
C LEU A 318 -6.48 -24.62 -13.10
N GLY A 319 -6.34 -24.69 -14.43
CA GLY A 319 -6.14 -23.52 -15.27
C GLY A 319 -4.88 -22.72 -14.91
N ALA A 320 -3.83 -23.37 -14.40
CA ALA A 320 -2.66 -22.71 -13.85
C ALA A 320 -1.36 -23.49 -14.12
N TYR A 321 -0.23 -22.80 -14.17
CA TYR A 321 1.08 -23.46 -14.11
C TYR A 321 1.36 -23.91 -12.68
N ARG A 322 1.94 -25.09 -12.51
CA ARG A 322 2.18 -25.70 -11.20
C ARG A 322 3.65 -26.13 -11.05
N PHE A 323 4.21 -25.87 -9.88
CA PHE A 323 5.49 -26.39 -9.44
C PHE A 323 5.36 -26.98 -8.03
N ASN A 324 6.12 -28.02 -7.71
CA ASN A 324 6.20 -28.56 -6.36
C ASN A 324 7.66 -28.50 -5.91
N THR A 325 7.91 -27.95 -4.73
CA THR A 325 9.25 -27.88 -4.18
C THR A 325 9.76 -29.25 -3.79
N GLU A 326 11.09 -29.38 -3.81
CA GLU A 326 11.83 -30.55 -3.39
C GLU A 326 12.50 -30.25 -2.04
N GLY A 327 12.51 -31.21 -1.11
CA GLY A 327 13.20 -31.07 0.18
C GLY A 327 12.26 -31.03 1.41
N PRO A 328 12.77 -30.66 2.59
CA PRO A 328 11.99 -30.62 3.84
C PRO A 328 10.86 -29.57 3.77
N GLY A 329 11.01 -28.63 2.85
CA GLY A 329 10.11 -27.53 2.53
C GLY A 329 8.96 -27.85 1.58
N LEU A 330 8.29 -29.02 1.65
CA LEU A 330 7.25 -29.38 0.65
C LEU A 330 6.14 -28.32 0.51
N ALA A 331 6.05 -27.73 -0.67
CA ALA A 331 5.08 -26.73 -1.07
C ALA A 331 4.69 -26.92 -2.54
N SER A 332 3.48 -26.49 -2.90
CA SER A 332 2.99 -26.40 -4.28
C SER A 332 2.83 -24.93 -4.63
N ILE A 333 3.31 -24.48 -5.78
CA ILE A 333 3.13 -23.12 -6.25
C ILE A 333 2.31 -23.17 -7.54
N ARG A 334 1.30 -22.31 -7.63
CA ARG A 334 0.36 -22.23 -8.75
C ARG A 334 0.35 -20.83 -9.34
N TRP A 335 0.74 -20.67 -10.60
CA TRP A 335 0.67 -19.38 -11.31
C TRP A 335 -0.55 -19.34 -12.20
N HIS A 336 -1.49 -18.48 -11.84
CA HIS A 336 -2.72 -18.25 -12.59
C HIS A 336 -2.47 -17.24 -13.72
N PRO A 337 -2.86 -17.55 -14.97
CA PRO A 337 -2.70 -16.63 -16.10
C PRO A 337 -3.72 -15.49 -16.08
N THR A 338 -4.86 -15.66 -15.40
CA THR A 338 -5.93 -14.67 -15.33
C THR A 338 -5.85 -13.83 -14.06
N THR A 339 -5.79 -12.51 -14.27
CA THR A 339 -5.98 -11.41 -13.31
C THR A 339 -4.86 -11.22 -12.28
N PRO A 340 -3.76 -10.51 -12.59
CA PRO A 340 -2.96 -9.88 -11.54
C PRO A 340 -3.88 -9.04 -10.66
N PRO A 341 -3.56 -8.82 -9.38
CA PRO A 341 -4.42 -7.99 -8.57
C PRO A 341 -4.47 -6.56 -9.19
N SER A 342 -5.53 -5.84 -8.83
CA SER A 342 -6.03 -4.56 -9.34
C SER A 342 -5.06 -3.40 -9.61
N SER A 343 -3.78 -3.45 -9.22
CA SER A 343 -2.87 -2.31 -9.35
C SER A 343 -1.79 -2.42 -10.42
N LEU A 344 -1.55 -3.60 -11.01
CA LEU A 344 -0.48 -3.75 -11.99
C LEU A 344 -1.03 -3.51 -13.40
N PRO A 345 -0.72 -2.37 -14.06
CA PRO A 345 -1.10 -2.18 -15.44
C PRO A 345 -0.41 -3.24 -16.29
N THR A 346 -1.19 -3.97 -17.08
CA THR A 346 -0.61 -4.81 -18.12
C THR A 346 -0.32 -3.91 -19.29
N ILE A 347 0.93 -3.84 -19.75
CA ILE A 347 1.22 -3.09 -20.98
C ILE A 347 0.85 -3.98 -22.14
N ASP A 348 -0.05 -3.49 -22.99
CA ASP A 348 -0.37 -4.09 -24.26
C ASP A 348 0.91 -4.13 -25.12
N PRO A 349 1.42 -5.32 -25.50
CA PRO A 349 2.64 -5.42 -26.30
C PRO A 349 2.47 -4.88 -27.73
N GLU A 350 1.25 -4.77 -28.25
CA GLU A 350 0.97 -4.24 -29.58
C GLU A 350 0.77 -2.72 -29.56
N THR A 351 0.12 -2.19 -28.53
CA THR A 351 -0.23 -0.75 -28.48
C THR A 351 0.62 0.07 -27.52
N GLY A 352 1.40 -0.57 -26.64
CA GLY A 352 2.20 0.09 -25.60
C GLY A 352 1.37 0.77 -24.51
N ASN A 353 0.06 0.61 -24.53
CA ASN A 353 -0.86 1.26 -23.59
C ASN A 353 -1.05 0.42 -22.32
N ALA A 354 -1.25 1.10 -21.20
CA ALA A 354 -1.64 0.47 -19.94
C ALA A 354 -3.10 -0.02 -20.02
N ILE A 355 -3.31 -1.32 -19.87
CA ILE A 355 -4.63 -1.94 -19.74
C ILE A 355 -5.00 -1.97 -18.26
N ALA A 356 -6.18 -1.42 -17.94
CA ALA A 356 -6.74 -1.52 -16.60
C ALA A 356 -7.08 -2.99 -16.28
N PRO A 357 -6.65 -3.53 -15.12
CA PRO A 357 -6.87 -4.94 -14.80
C PRO A 357 -8.36 -5.24 -14.59
N PRO A 358 -8.82 -6.47 -14.92
CA PRO A 358 -10.18 -6.91 -14.65
C PRO A 358 -10.45 -6.99 -13.13
N PRO A 359 -11.73 -6.94 -12.71
CA PRO A 359 -12.09 -7.03 -11.30
C PRO A 359 -11.61 -8.36 -10.69
N ILE A 360 -11.11 -8.24 -9.47
CA ILE A 360 -10.50 -9.30 -8.68
C ILE A 360 -11.52 -10.40 -8.32
N ASP A 361 -11.06 -11.65 -8.28
CA ASP A 361 -11.73 -12.71 -7.52
C ASP A 361 -11.37 -12.56 -6.03
N GLU A 362 -12.32 -12.06 -5.23
CA GLU A 362 -12.13 -11.72 -3.82
C GLU A 362 -11.75 -12.93 -2.97
N GLU A 363 -12.13 -14.15 -3.39
CA GLU A 363 -11.90 -15.39 -2.63
C GLU A 363 -10.40 -15.75 -2.56
N VAL A 364 -9.56 -15.23 -3.48
CA VAL A 364 -8.11 -15.49 -3.55
C VAL A 364 -7.29 -14.51 -2.68
N GLN A 365 -7.89 -13.42 -2.19
CA GLN A 365 -7.17 -12.26 -1.65
C GLN A 365 -7.39 -11.97 -0.16
N THR A 366 -7.99 -12.90 0.57
CA THR A 366 -8.63 -12.62 1.86
C THR A 366 -7.71 -12.35 3.05
N HIS A 367 -6.38 -12.22 2.95
CA HIS A 367 -5.54 -12.07 4.14
C HIS A 367 -4.59 -10.87 4.11
N PHE A 368 -4.38 -10.27 5.26
CA PHE A 368 -3.23 -9.40 5.49
C PHE A 368 -2.23 -10.14 6.37
N PRO A 369 -1.06 -10.56 5.85
CA PRO A 369 -0.10 -11.34 6.62
C PRO A 369 0.81 -10.48 7.51
N GLY A 370 0.29 -9.37 8.02
CA GLY A 370 1.03 -8.44 8.86
C GLY A 370 1.73 -7.32 8.07
N SER A 371 2.49 -6.49 8.79
CA SER A 371 3.18 -5.35 8.18
C SER A 371 4.27 -5.82 7.24
N ILE A 372 4.29 -5.29 6.02
CA ILE A 372 5.45 -5.36 5.13
C ILE A 372 6.03 -3.95 4.97
N SER A 373 7.35 -3.84 5.05
CA SER A 373 8.08 -2.60 4.77
C SER A 373 9.19 -2.87 3.78
N VAL A 374 9.25 -2.07 2.72
CA VAL A 374 10.38 -1.98 1.79
C VAL A 374 11.13 -0.70 2.10
N PRO A 375 12.43 -0.75 2.47
CA PRO A 375 13.23 0.45 2.69
C PRO A 375 13.30 1.28 1.40
N ARG A 376 13.17 2.61 1.51
CA ARG A 376 13.31 3.50 0.34
C ARG A 376 14.73 3.47 -0.23
N GLU A 377 15.71 3.46 0.67
CA GLU A 377 17.13 3.40 0.34
C GLU A 377 17.75 2.29 1.19
N PRO A 378 17.86 1.07 0.64
CA PRO A 378 18.48 -0.01 1.36
C PRO A 378 19.98 0.23 1.54
N GLU A 379 20.45 0.10 2.78
CA GLU A 379 21.85 0.20 3.11
C GLU A 379 22.58 -1.09 2.75
N ILE A 380 23.69 -0.96 2.01
CA ILE A 380 24.58 -2.08 1.70
C ILE A 380 25.52 -2.31 2.89
N ARG A 381 25.56 -3.53 3.39
CA ARG A 381 26.38 -3.95 4.52
C ARG A 381 27.08 -5.27 4.23
N SER A 382 28.11 -5.59 5.01
CA SER A 382 28.73 -6.92 4.96
C SER A 382 27.73 -8.00 5.38
N VAL A 383 27.84 -9.18 4.80
CA VAL A 383 27.09 -10.36 5.26
C VAL A 383 27.55 -10.71 6.67
N LEU A 384 26.61 -10.77 7.61
CA LEU A 384 26.89 -11.26 8.96
C LEU A 384 26.88 -12.80 8.91
N PRO A 385 27.74 -13.49 9.67
CA PRO A 385 27.63 -14.93 9.88
C PRO A 385 26.40 -15.23 10.75
N THR A 386 25.22 -15.10 10.17
CA THR A 386 23.97 -15.60 10.73
C THR A 386 23.87 -17.10 10.43
N SER A 387 23.23 -17.88 11.31
CA SER A 387 22.75 -19.20 10.91
C SER A 387 21.78 -18.97 9.75
N GLU A 388 22.21 -19.24 8.52
CA GLU A 388 21.30 -19.21 7.39
C GLU A 388 20.12 -20.11 7.76
N ALA A 389 18.92 -19.52 7.87
CA ALA A 389 17.73 -20.34 7.81
C ALA A 389 17.83 -21.12 6.49
N GLN A 390 17.56 -22.42 6.48
CA GLN A 390 17.61 -23.20 5.24
C GLN A 390 16.68 -22.54 4.22
N VAL A 391 17.25 -21.85 3.25
CA VAL A 391 16.49 -21.19 2.19
C VAL A 391 16.26 -22.21 1.09
N ASP A 392 15.01 -22.39 0.67
CA ASP A 392 14.70 -23.14 -0.53
C ASP A 392 14.52 -22.16 -1.69
N ASP A 393 15.59 -22.02 -2.50
CA ASP A 393 15.59 -21.19 -3.70
C ASP A 393 15.62 -22.00 -5.01
N TYR A 394 14.97 -21.43 -6.02
CA TYR A 394 14.77 -22.03 -7.34
C TYR A 394 14.77 -20.96 -8.42
N VAL A 395 15.23 -21.34 -9.61
CA VAL A 395 14.89 -20.67 -10.87
C VAL A 395 13.76 -21.47 -11.51
N ILE A 396 12.60 -20.85 -11.67
CA ILE A 396 11.44 -21.47 -12.31
C ILE A 396 11.37 -21.00 -13.76
N THR A 397 11.39 -21.95 -14.67
CA THR A 397 11.14 -21.77 -16.09
C THR A 397 9.71 -22.20 -16.43
N PHE A 398 9.17 -21.68 -17.52
CA PHE A 398 7.85 -22.04 -18.03
C PHE A 398 8.01 -22.73 -19.39
N PRO A 399 7.00 -23.49 -19.86
CA PRO A 399 7.01 -24.06 -21.21
C PRO A 399 7.26 -22.97 -22.27
N ALA A 400 8.04 -23.27 -23.30
CA ALA A 400 8.50 -22.26 -24.26
C ALA A 400 7.35 -21.57 -25.03
N ASP A 401 6.23 -22.28 -25.20
CA ASP A 401 4.98 -21.81 -25.81
C ASP A 401 4.14 -20.91 -24.89
N SER A 402 4.46 -20.82 -23.60
CA SER A 402 3.75 -19.97 -22.64
C SER A 402 4.00 -18.47 -22.84
N GLY A 403 5.12 -18.09 -23.46
CA GLY A 403 5.58 -16.70 -23.54
C GLY A 403 6.04 -16.10 -22.19
N LEU A 404 6.08 -16.90 -21.11
CA LEU A 404 6.42 -16.45 -19.77
C LEU A 404 7.93 -16.46 -19.52
N ALA A 405 8.45 -15.37 -18.96
CA ALA A 405 9.87 -15.26 -18.61
C ALA A 405 10.20 -16.07 -17.33
N PRO A 406 11.43 -16.63 -17.23
CA PRO A 406 11.87 -17.30 -16.01
C PRO A 406 11.91 -16.36 -14.79
N ILE A 407 11.66 -16.93 -13.62
CA ILE A 407 11.64 -16.22 -12.33
C ILE A 407 12.63 -16.85 -11.35
N TYR A 408 13.19 -16.04 -10.46
CA TYR A 408 13.86 -16.51 -9.26
C TYR A 408 12.85 -16.52 -8.11
N LEU A 409 12.79 -17.64 -7.41
CA LEU A 409 11.84 -17.92 -6.33
C LEU A 409 12.62 -18.27 -5.08
N ILE A 410 12.30 -17.61 -3.97
CA ILE A 410 12.77 -17.97 -2.64
C ILE A 410 11.60 -18.32 -1.75
N LEU A 411 11.70 -19.39 -0.98
CA LEU A 411 10.73 -19.80 0.03
C LEU A 411 11.43 -19.92 1.38
N ARG A 412 10.81 -19.40 2.43
CA ARG A 412 11.28 -19.59 3.80
C ARG A 412 10.95 -21.02 4.25
N ASN A 413 11.94 -21.79 4.68
CA ASN A 413 11.66 -23.06 5.37
C ASN A 413 11.15 -22.83 6.78
N GLN A 414 10.35 -23.79 7.26
CA GLN A 414 9.97 -23.82 8.67
C GLN A 414 11.21 -24.23 9.48
N LEU A 415 11.45 -23.50 10.58
CA LEU A 415 12.37 -23.95 11.63
C LEU A 415 11.70 -25.07 12.44
#